data_AF-A0A2V9GJ50-F1
#
_entry.id   AF-A0A2V9GJ50-F1
#
_cell.length_a   1.000
_cell.length_b   1.000
_cell.length_c   1.000
_cell.angle_alpha   90.00
_cell.angle_beta   90.00
_cell.angle_gamma   90.00
#
_symmetry.space_group_name_H-M   'P 1'
#
loop_
_entity.id
_entity.type
_entity.pdbx_description
1 polymer ?
#
loop_
_entity_poly.entity_id
_entity_poly.type
_entity_poly.pdbx_seq_one_letter_code
_entity_poly.pdbx_strand_id
1 'polypeptide(L)' 'MTDDRDEMLGVEGLEELVRKSAQKTLPEMKQAILAGVAEWRHGPLTDDMSLVLVELR' A
#
# COMPACT_ATOMS: atom_id res chain seq x y z
N MET A 1 -2.57 4.13 -15.49
CA MET A 1 -3.94 3.65 -15.69
C MET A 1 -4.63 3.89 -14.36
N THR A 2 -5.30 5.03 -14.23
CA THR A 2 -6.14 5.33 -13.06
C THR A 2 -7.47 4.64 -13.29
N ASP A 3 -7.91 3.86 -12.31
CA ASP A 3 -9.21 3.20 -12.36
C ASP A 3 -10.25 4.19 -11.83
N ASP A 4 -11.12 4.70 -12.72
CA ASP A 4 -12.17 5.70 -12.44
C ASP A 4 -13.38 5.10 -11.67
N ARG A 5 -13.16 4.04 -10.90
CA ARG A 5 -14.20 3.38 -10.12
C ARG A 5 -13.93 3.70 -8.66
N ASP A 6 -14.93 4.16 -7.93
CA ASP A 6 -14.95 4.26 -6.44
C ASP A 6 -14.77 2.89 -5.75
N GLU A 7 -14.13 1.92 -6.41
CA GLU A 7 -13.67 0.66 -5.85
C GLU A 7 -12.64 0.96 -4.76
N MET A 8 -12.65 0.22 -3.65
CA MET A 8 -11.63 0.29 -2.61
C MET A 8 -10.36 -0.46 -3.04
N LEU A 9 -9.19 -0.10 -2.49
CA LEU A 9 -7.90 -0.79 -2.77
C LEU A 9 -8.03 -2.31 -2.57
N GLY A 10 -8.84 -2.69 -1.58
CA GLY A 10 -9.10 -4.08 -1.25
C GLY A 10 -7.87 -4.79 -0.69
N VAL A 11 -8.03 -6.09 -0.45
CA VAL A 11 -6.93 -6.95 -0.01
C VAL A 11 -5.98 -7.21 -1.18
N GLU A 12 -6.55 -7.35 -2.38
CA GLU A 12 -5.86 -7.68 -3.62
C GLU A 12 -4.90 -6.57 -4.04
N GLY A 13 -5.33 -5.31 -3.97
CA GLY A 13 -4.46 -4.16 -4.27
C GLY A 13 -3.33 -4.02 -3.27
N LEU A 14 -3.61 -4.23 -1.98
CA LEU A 14 -2.57 -4.23 -0.94
C LEU A 14 -1.58 -5.40 -1.13
N GLU A 15 -2.07 -6.59 -1.48
CA GLU A 15 -1.23 -7.76 -1.76
C GLU A 15 -0.26 -7.48 -2.91
N GLU A 16 -0.73 -6.84 -3.99
CA GLU A 16 0.12 -6.47 -5.11
C GLU A 16 1.20 -5.46 -4.72
N LEU A 17 0.87 -4.44 -3.91
CA LEU A 17 1.83 -3.47 -3.38
C LEU A 17 2.90 -4.15 -2.52
N VAL A 18 2.49 -5.03 -1.60
CA VAL A 18 3.40 -5.80 -0.76
C VAL A 18 4.32 -6.66 -1.63
N ARG A 19 3.77 -7.40 -2.61
CA ARG A 19 4.52 -8.25 -3.53
C ARG A 19 5.57 -7.48 -4.32
N LYS A 20 5.23 -6.30 -4.85
CA LYS A 20 6.17 -5.42 -5.58
C LYS A 20 7.28 -4.88 -4.69
N SER A 21 7.03 -4.76 -3.38
CA SER A 21 8.00 -4.23 -2.42
C SER A 21 8.88 -5.30 -1.77
N ALA A 22 8.52 -6.59 -1.87
CA ALA A 22 9.07 -7.68 -1.05
C ALA A 22 10.59 -7.91 -1.11
N GLN A 23 11.25 -7.46 -2.18
CA GLN A 23 12.72 -7.59 -2.35
C GLN A 23 13.52 -6.40 -1.79
N LYS A 24 12.83 -5.40 -1.23
CA LYS A 24 13.45 -4.20 -0.66
C LYS A 24 13.80 -4.41 0.82
N THR A 25 14.62 -3.53 1.37
CA THR A 25 14.85 -3.50 2.82
C THR A 25 13.56 -3.14 3.56
N LEU A 26 13.42 -3.54 4.84
CA LEU A 26 12.21 -3.26 5.63
C LEU A 26 11.78 -1.77 5.62
N PRO A 27 12.69 -0.78 5.74
CA PRO A 27 12.33 0.63 5.63
C PRO A 27 11.80 1.03 4.25
N GLU A 28 12.42 0.50 3.19
CA GLU A 28 12.01 0.76 1.81
C GLU A 28 10.68 0.08 1.45
N MET A 29 10.42 -1.12 2.00
CA MET A 29 9.13 -1.79 1.90
C MET A 29 8.02 -0.92 2.49
N LYS A 30 8.22 -0.43 3.72
CA LYS A 30 7.27 0.45 4.39
C LYS A 30 6.93 1.67 3.53
N GLN A 31 7.94 2.35 3.01
CA GLN A 31 7.72 3.55 2.19
C GLN A 31 7.03 3.23 0.87
N ALA A 32 7.40 2.13 0.20
CA ALA A 32 6.78 1.72 -1.05
C ALA A 32 5.28 1.39 -0.89
N ILE A 33 4.91 0.68 0.19
CA ILE A 33 3.51 0.34 0.48
C ILE A 33 2.71 1.62 0.78
N LEU A 34 3.22 2.49 1.65
CA LEU A 34 2.53 3.75 2.00
C LEU A 34 2.34 4.66 0.78
N ALA A 35 3.36 4.76 -0.08
CA ALA A 35 3.27 5.52 -1.32
C ALA A 35 2.21 4.93 -2.26
N GLY A 36 2.18 3.61 -2.45
CA GLY A 36 1.19 2.95 -3.28
C GLY A 36 -0.25 3.12 -2.80
N VAL A 37 -0.49 3.05 -1.48
CA VAL A 37 -1.80 3.33 -0.89
C VAL A 37 -2.20 4.81 -1.14
N ALA A 38 -1.26 5.74 -0.97
CA ALA A 38 -1.51 7.16 -1.17
C ALA A 38 -1.77 7.53 -2.64
N GLU A 39 -1.11 6.87 -3.59
CA GLU A 39 -1.32 7.05 -5.04
C GLU A 39 -2.66 6.48 -5.49
N TRP A 40 -3.09 5.37 -4.90
CA TRP A 40 -4.35 4.73 -5.25
C TRP A 40 -5.56 5.51 -4.68
N ARG A 41 -5.36 6.24 -3.58
CA ARG A 41 -6.39 7.06 -2.92
C ARG A 41 -7.04 8.07 -3.88
N HIS A 42 -8.35 7.96 -4.05
CA HIS A 42 -9.18 8.99 -4.66
C HIS A 42 -9.89 9.81 -3.57
N GLY A 43 -9.47 11.08 -3.39
CA GLY A 43 -10.12 12.02 -2.46
C GLY A 43 -9.47 12.15 -1.07
N PRO A 44 -10.17 12.77 -0.10
CA PRO A 44 -9.65 12.99 1.26
C PRO A 44 -9.45 11.67 2.03
N LEU A 45 -8.70 11.73 3.13
CA LEU A 45 -8.55 10.57 4.03
C LEU A 45 -9.93 10.16 4.55
N THR A 46 -10.32 8.93 4.23
CA THR A 46 -11.62 8.36 4.62
C THR A 46 -11.56 7.72 6.00
N ASP A 47 -10.37 7.27 6.44
CA ASP A 47 -10.12 6.65 7.74
C ASP A 47 -8.62 6.76 8.11
N ASP A 48 -8.29 6.46 9.37
CA ASP A 48 -6.91 6.33 9.86
C ASP A 48 -6.27 5.01 9.37
N MET A 49 -4.95 5.01 9.14
CA MET A 49 -4.21 3.83 8.70
C MET A 49 -3.02 3.52 9.61
N SER A 50 -2.86 2.24 9.95
CA SER A 50 -1.69 1.71 10.67
C SER A 50 -1.02 0.60 9.86
N LEU A 51 0.31 0.64 9.75
CA LEU A 51 1.11 -0.38 9.06
C LEU A 51 2.29 -0.80 9.94
N VAL A 52 2.37 -2.10 10.25
CA VAL A 52 3.46 -2.71 11.01
C VAL A 52 4.13 -3.76 10.14
N LEU A 53 5.45 -3.67 9.99
CA LEU A 53 6.27 -4.65 9.29
C LEU A 53 7.26 -5.26 10.28
N VAL A 54 7.47 -6.57 10.16
CA VAL A 54 8.39 -7.33 11.01
C VAL A 54 9.32 -8.13 10.10
N GLU A 55 10.62 -8.00 10.32
CA GLU A 55 11.64 -8.85 9.72
C GLU A 55 11.96 -9.98 10.71
N LEU A 56 11.88 -11.23 10.25
CA LEU A 56 12.37 -12.39 11.00
C LEU A 56 13.80 -12.68 10.56
N ARG A 57 14.69 -12.99 11.51
CA ARG A 57 16.10 -13.29 11.28
C ARG A 57 16.42 -14.70 11.70
#